data_AF-A0A8W8IFJ8-F1
#
_entry.id   AF-A0A8W8IFJ8-F1
#
_cell.length_a   1.000
_cell.length_b   1.000
_cell.length_c   1.000
_cell.angle_alpha   90.00
_cell.angle_beta   90.00
_cell.angle_gamma   90.00
#
_symmetry.space_group_name_H-M   'P 1'
#
loop_
_entity.id
_entity.type
_entity.pdbx_description
1 polymer ?
#
loop_
_entity_poly.entity_id
_entity_poly.type
_entity_poly.pdbx_seq_one_letter_code
_entity_poly.pdbx_strand_id
1 'polypeptide(L)'
;NNTAGAAPLSSPDAPARWTNPCNATRNFSLGDFTFPDVSEFEKIQRIEEKLLAAKDIANNLQTKMSEERIRSPSLEVYVESHHIENFPQTTITDQDLEIYKKNVTLAYVRTYRELSVVAAFLEAIRKDEVTFEHGSWLSTFSENEEHIYRLLCEVHNAIIISGATIEYESRDIVPESMRNMFDRTMRYMRDYIILRDSVKLLQSFLDMNEVILSSLSNSS
;
A
#
# COMPACT_ATOMS: atom_id res chain seq x y z
N ASN A 1 27.02 -0.52 18.31
CA ASN A 1 26.68 0.46 17.26
C ASN A 1 26.06 -0.26 16.07
N ASN A 2 24.76 -0.54 16.14
CA ASN A 2 23.99 -1.04 15.01
C ASN A 2 23.26 0.17 14.41
N THR A 3 23.89 0.84 13.46
CA THR A 3 23.18 1.72 12.54
C THR A 3 22.38 0.82 11.61
N ALA A 4 21.08 0.71 11.86
CA ALA A 4 20.13 0.31 10.84
C ALA A 4 20.23 1.35 9.71
N GLY A 5 21.09 1.08 8.74
CA GLY A 5 21.22 1.91 7.56
C GLY A 5 19.94 1.79 6.76
N ALA A 6 19.17 2.88 6.67
CA ALA A 6 18.06 2.98 5.74
C ALA A 6 18.56 2.61 4.34
N ALA A 7 17.77 1.80 3.62
CA ALA A 7 18.13 1.41 2.26
C ALA A 7 18.32 2.68 1.41
N PRO A 8 19.42 2.80 0.64
CA PRO A 8 19.65 3.94 -0.23
C PRO A 8 18.46 4.11 -1.20
N LEU A 9 18.17 5.36 -1.58
CA LEU A 9 17.23 5.62 -2.68
C LEU A 9 17.71 4.81 -3.89
N SER A 10 16.83 3.93 -4.38
CA SER A 10 17.10 3.12 -5.58
C SER A 10 17.41 4.06 -6.75
N SER A 11 18.42 3.71 -7.55
CA SER A 11 18.73 4.42 -8.81
C SER A 11 17.44 4.59 -9.63
N PRO A 12 17.26 5.72 -10.36
CA PRO A 12 16.13 5.88 -11.27
C PRO A 12 15.96 4.71 -12.24
N ASP A 13 17.06 4.05 -12.60
CA ASP A 13 17.10 2.92 -13.53
C ASP A 13 16.81 1.55 -12.88
N ALA A 14 16.72 1.49 -11.54
CA ALA A 14 16.40 0.25 -10.85
C ALA A 14 14.87 -0.02 -10.87
N PRO A 15 14.45 -1.28 -11.12
CA PRO A 15 13.04 -1.66 -11.01
C PRO A 15 12.44 -1.23 -9.66
N ALA A 16 11.19 -0.77 -9.68
CA ALA A 16 10.54 -0.35 -8.45
C ALA A 16 10.34 -1.53 -7.50
N ARG A 17 10.40 -1.28 -6.19
CA ARG A 17 10.34 -2.36 -5.19
C ARG A 17 9.03 -3.17 -5.28
N TRP A 18 7.93 -2.55 -5.67
CA TRP A 18 6.64 -3.23 -5.87
C TRP A 18 6.54 -4.01 -7.19
N THR A 19 7.51 -3.95 -8.11
CA THR A 19 7.48 -4.83 -9.29
C THR A 19 7.83 -6.27 -8.92
N ASN A 20 8.62 -6.46 -7.87
CA ASN A 20 8.86 -7.74 -7.21
C ASN A 20 8.95 -7.52 -5.68
N PRO A 21 7.79 -7.36 -5.01
CA PRO A 21 7.74 -6.98 -3.60
C PRO A 21 8.30 -8.06 -2.66
N CYS A 22 8.32 -9.31 -3.11
CA CYS A 22 8.86 -10.42 -2.33
C CYS A 22 10.40 -10.37 -2.21
N ASN A 23 11.10 -9.95 -3.27
CA ASN A 23 12.55 -9.68 -3.20
C ASN A 23 12.88 -8.36 -2.49
N ALA A 24 11.92 -7.43 -2.41
CA ALA A 24 12.12 -6.13 -1.78
C ALA A 24 12.03 -6.15 -0.24
N THR A 25 11.39 -7.17 0.33
CA THR A 25 11.21 -7.34 1.79
C THR A 25 12.18 -8.34 2.40
N ARG A 26 12.76 -9.22 1.57
CA ARG A 26 13.73 -10.22 1.96
C ARG A 26 14.71 -10.41 0.81
N ASN A 27 16.01 -10.55 1.09
CA ASN A 27 17.02 -10.94 0.11
C ASN A 27 16.76 -12.37 -0.36
N PHE A 28 15.80 -12.58 -1.27
CA PHE A 28 15.51 -13.89 -1.84
C PHE A 28 15.81 -13.96 -3.33
N SER A 29 16.13 -15.16 -3.76
CA SER A 29 16.40 -15.54 -5.15
C SER A 29 15.12 -16.07 -5.79
N LEU A 30 14.99 -15.89 -7.11
CA LEU A 30 13.87 -16.36 -7.93
C LEU A 30 13.56 -17.88 -7.83
N GLY A 31 14.45 -18.68 -7.22
CA GLY A 31 14.29 -20.13 -7.04
C GLY A 31 13.76 -20.58 -5.67
N ASP A 32 13.52 -19.67 -4.72
CA ASP A 32 13.18 -20.02 -3.33
C ASP A 32 11.67 -20.21 -3.08
N PHE A 33 10.84 -20.04 -4.10
CA PHE A 33 9.38 -20.04 -3.95
C PHE A 33 8.76 -21.39 -4.29
N THR A 34 8.76 -22.31 -3.32
CA THR A 34 7.65 -23.27 -3.21
C THR A 34 6.62 -22.65 -2.28
N PHE A 35 5.64 -21.94 -2.83
CA PHE A 35 4.48 -21.59 -2.04
C PHE A 35 3.60 -22.83 -1.91
N PRO A 36 3.34 -23.33 -0.69
CA PRO A 36 2.37 -24.40 -0.54
C PRO A 36 1.04 -23.88 -1.09
N ASP A 37 0.43 -24.67 -1.98
CA ASP A 37 -0.95 -24.43 -2.38
C ASP A 37 -1.83 -24.67 -1.15
N VAL A 38 -2.28 -23.57 -0.56
CA VAL A 38 -3.12 -23.54 0.64
C VAL A 38 -4.56 -23.26 0.25
N SER A 39 -5.49 -23.63 1.14
CA SER A 39 -6.92 -23.36 0.91
C SER A 39 -7.19 -21.86 0.70
N GLU A 40 -8.23 -21.55 -0.06
CA GLU A 40 -8.62 -20.16 -0.32
C GLU A 40 -8.89 -19.38 0.98
N PHE A 41 -9.49 -20.05 1.96
CA PHE A 41 -9.69 -19.52 3.31
C PHE A 41 -8.37 -19.08 3.95
N GLU A 42 -7.34 -19.94 3.90
CA GLU A 42 -6.02 -19.63 4.48
C GLU A 42 -5.31 -18.50 3.72
N LYS A 43 -5.46 -18.41 2.38
CA LYS A 43 -4.93 -17.28 1.60
C LYS A 43 -5.52 -15.96 2.09
N ILE A 44 -6.84 -15.90 2.23
CA ILE A 44 -7.54 -14.68 2.66
C ILE A 44 -7.12 -14.30 4.09
N GLN A 45 -7.06 -15.26 5.02
CA GLN A 45 -6.62 -14.98 6.39
C GLN A 45 -5.20 -14.39 6.46
N ARG A 46 -4.25 -14.94 5.71
CA ARG A 46 -2.88 -14.42 5.65
C ARG A 46 -2.85 -12.98 5.12
N ILE A 47 -3.67 -12.69 4.10
CA ILE A 47 -3.80 -11.32 3.55
C ILE A 47 -4.44 -10.39 4.58
N GLU A 48 -5.49 -10.81 5.29
CA GLU A 48 -6.14 -10.02 6.34
C GLU A 48 -5.17 -9.65 7.48
N GLU A 49 -4.35 -10.59 7.95
CA GLU A 49 -3.33 -10.31 8.96
C GLU A 49 -2.35 -9.22 8.50
N LYS A 50 -1.92 -9.24 7.23
CA LYS A 50 -1.03 -8.21 6.68
C LYS A 50 -1.75 -6.88 6.43
N LEU A 51 -3.01 -6.92 6.00
CA LEU A 51 -3.85 -5.74 5.83
C LEU A 51 -4.01 -5.01 7.15
N LEU A 52 -4.36 -5.72 8.22
CA LEU A 52 -4.51 -5.14 9.55
C LEU A 52 -3.22 -4.48 10.02
N ALA A 53 -2.09 -5.20 9.92
CA ALA A 53 -0.79 -4.66 10.31
C ALA A 53 -0.40 -3.41 9.50
N ALA A 54 -0.61 -3.43 8.18
CA ALA A 54 -0.31 -2.28 7.32
C ALA A 54 -1.23 -1.09 7.64
N LYS A 55 -2.52 -1.34 7.88
CA LYS A 55 -3.50 -0.32 8.22
C LYS A 55 -3.18 0.35 9.55
N ASP A 56 -2.83 -0.42 10.58
CA ASP A 56 -2.51 0.12 11.90
C ASP A 56 -1.26 1.02 11.85
N ILE A 57 -0.22 0.59 11.11
CA ILE A 57 0.99 1.40 10.91
C ILE A 57 0.67 2.69 10.12
N ALA A 58 -0.10 2.59 9.04
CA ALA A 58 -0.51 3.74 8.25
C ALA A 58 -1.36 4.73 9.07
N ASN A 59 -2.29 4.23 9.89
CA ASN A 59 -3.15 5.03 10.75
C ASN A 59 -2.37 5.73 11.88
N ASN A 60 -1.41 5.05 12.49
CA ASN A 60 -0.51 5.65 13.47
C ASN A 60 0.31 6.78 12.85
N LEU A 61 0.84 6.57 11.64
CA LEU A 61 1.59 7.58 10.91
C LEU A 61 0.71 8.76 10.49
N GLN A 62 -0.51 8.50 10.01
CA GLN A 62 -1.50 9.54 9.70
C GLN A 62 -1.81 10.41 10.93
N THR A 63 -2.07 9.77 12.07
CA THR A 63 -2.36 10.45 13.34
C THR A 63 -1.20 11.35 13.74
N LYS A 64 0.02 10.79 13.75
CA LYS A 64 1.25 11.55 14.03
C LYS A 64 1.41 12.74 13.06
N MET A 65 1.09 12.55 11.78
CA MET A 65 1.18 13.60 10.79
C MET A 65 0.19 14.74 11.03
N SER A 66 -1.04 14.43 11.45
CA SER A 66 -2.02 15.44 11.90
C SER A 66 -1.45 16.29 13.03
N GLU A 67 -0.94 15.61 14.06
CA GLU A 67 -0.47 16.22 15.30
C GLU A 67 0.85 16.99 15.14
N GLU A 68 1.71 16.58 14.21
CA GLU A 68 3.07 17.13 14.12
C GLU A 68 3.34 18.01 12.90
N ARG A 69 2.69 17.74 11.76
CA ARG A 69 2.99 18.41 10.48
C ARG A 69 1.84 19.25 9.96
N ILE A 70 0.58 18.82 10.14
CA ILE A 70 -0.59 19.61 9.74
C ILE A 70 -0.89 20.69 10.77
N ARG A 71 -1.06 20.33 12.05
CA ARG A 71 -1.15 21.26 13.21
C ARG A 71 -2.08 22.47 13.02
N SER A 72 -3.15 22.32 12.24
CA SER A 72 -4.04 23.41 11.90
C SER A 72 -5.44 22.89 11.59
N PRO A 73 -6.47 23.28 12.37
CA PRO A 73 -7.84 22.83 12.13
C PRO A 73 -8.36 23.15 10.72
N SER A 74 -7.97 24.30 10.16
CA SER A 74 -8.40 24.68 8.80
C SER A 74 -7.73 23.81 7.74
N LEU A 75 -6.47 23.41 7.96
CA LEU A 75 -5.77 22.50 7.06
C LEU A 75 -6.32 21.08 7.20
N GLU A 76 -6.66 20.64 8.41
CA GLU A 76 -7.30 19.34 8.66
C GLU A 76 -8.63 19.23 7.89
N VAL A 77 -9.50 20.23 7.99
CA VAL A 77 -10.76 20.27 7.20
C VAL A 77 -10.50 20.25 5.70
N TYR A 78 -9.47 20.99 5.24
CA TYR A 78 -9.09 20.99 3.84
C TYR A 78 -8.65 19.60 3.40
N VAL A 79 -7.63 19.02 4.05
CA VAL A 79 -7.11 17.71 3.63
C VAL A 79 -8.19 16.65 3.71
N GLU A 80 -9.06 16.66 4.74
CA GLU A 80 -10.15 15.69 4.92
C GLU A 80 -11.14 15.59 3.76
N SER A 81 -11.31 16.68 3.00
CA SER A 81 -12.25 16.75 1.87
C SER A 81 -11.62 16.52 0.51
N HIS A 82 -10.28 16.40 0.42
CA HIS A 82 -9.56 16.32 -0.85
C HIS A 82 -9.04 14.92 -1.13
N HIS A 83 -9.16 14.47 -2.38
CA HIS A 83 -8.57 13.24 -2.89
C HIS A 83 -7.55 13.57 -3.97
N ILE A 84 -6.47 12.78 -4.06
CA ILE A 84 -5.42 13.00 -5.05
C ILE A 84 -5.76 12.26 -6.35
N GLU A 85 -5.62 12.95 -7.47
CA GLU A 85 -5.75 12.37 -8.80
C GLU A 85 -4.83 11.14 -8.96
N ASN A 86 -5.33 10.09 -9.62
CA ASN A 86 -4.68 8.80 -9.82
C ASN A 86 -4.39 7.98 -8.55
N PHE A 87 -4.73 8.47 -7.36
CA PHE A 87 -4.75 7.62 -6.17
C PHE A 87 -5.97 6.68 -6.23
N PRO A 88 -5.90 5.44 -5.69
CA PRO A 88 -7.01 4.52 -5.75
C PRO A 88 -8.27 5.08 -5.08
N GLN A 89 -9.43 4.78 -5.66
CA GLN A 89 -10.69 5.02 -4.98
C GLN A 89 -10.77 4.13 -3.74
N THR A 90 -11.18 4.70 -2.61
CA THR A 90 -11.17 4.01 -1.32
C THR A 90 -12.47 3.27 -1.05
N THR A 91 -13.23 2.91 -2.09
CA THR A 91 -14.52 2.24 -1.97
C THR A 91 -14.59 1.07 -2.94
N ILE A 92 -15.18 -0.02 -2.45
CA ILE A 92 -15.48 -1.22 -3.24
C ILE A 92 -16.99 -1.29 -3.34
N THR A 93 -17.51 -1.36 -4.56
CA THR A 93 -18.96 -1.30 -4.79
C THR A 93 -19.61 -2.65 -4.49
N ASP A 94 -20.91 -2.66 -4.17
CA ASP A 94 -21.67 -3.91 -4.01
C ASP A 94 -21.60 -4.78 -5.27
N GLN A 95 -21.56 -4.15 -6.45
CA GLN A 95 -21.40 -4.86 -7.72
C GLN A 95 -20.03 -5.56 -7.81
N ASP A 96 -18.96 -4.89 -7.36
CA ASP A 96 -17.63 -5.51 -7.29
C ASP A 96 -17.63 -6.70 -6.33
N LEU A 97 -18.26 -6.56 -5.15
CA LEU A 97 -18.35 -7.64 -4.16
C LEU A 97 -19.06 -8.87 -4.73
N GLU A 98 -20.15 -8.70 -5.48
CA GLU A 98 -20.85 -9.82 -6.15
C GLU A 98 -19.99 -10.52 -7.22
N ILE A 99 -19.06 -9.79 -7.86
CA ILE A 99 -18.09 -10.38 -8.78
C ILE A 99 -17.04 -11.15 -7.99
N TYR A 100 -16.51 -10.58 -6.92
CA TYR A 100 -15.42 -11.18 -6.14
C TYR A 100 -15.83 -12.42 -5.36
N LYS A 101 -17.08 -12.50 -4.88
CA LYS A 101 -17.65 -13.74 -4.31
C LYS A 101 -17.61 -14.90 -5.29
N LYS A 102 -17.74 -14.63 -6.60
CA LYS A 102 -17.71 -15.66 -7.66
C LYS A 102 -16.29 -15.96 -8.14
N ASN A 103 -15.39 -14.98 -8.04
CA ASN A 103 -14.01 -15.12 -8.45
C ASN A 103 -13.08 -14.28 -7.55
N VAL A 104 -12.60 -14.91 -6.47
CA VAL A 104 -11.71 -14.28 -5.47
C VAL A 104 -10.39 -13.81 -6.09
N THR A 105 -9.93 -14.46 -7.17
CA THR A 105 -8.70 -14.04 -7.86
C THR A 105 -8.80 -12.61 -8.39
N LEU A 106 -9.99 -12.14 -8.78
CA LEU A 106 -10.19 -10.75 -9.21
C LEU A 106 -10.03 -9.76 -8.05
N ALA A 107 -10.40 -10.15 -6.83
CA ALA A 107 -10.15 -9.36 -5.64
C ALA A 107 -8.64 -9.21 -5.39
N TYR A 108 -7.88 -10.31 -5.48
CA TYR A 108 -6.42 -10.25 -5.33
C TYR A 108 -5.76 -9.36 -6.37
N VAL A 109 -6.15 -9.48 -7.64
CA VAL A 109 -5.61 -8.65 -8.72
C VAL A 109 -5.90 -7.16 -8.48
N ARG A 110 -7.12 -6.81 -8.06
CA ARG A 110 -7.47 -5.43 -7.70
C ARG A 110 -6.62 -4.94 -6.54
N THR A 111 -6.57 -5.70 -5.44
CA THR A 111 -5.79 -5.35 -4.25
C THR A 111 -4.33 -5.12 -4.61
N TYR A 112 -3.72 -5.99 -5.40
CA TYR A 112 -2.32 -5.83 -5.82
C TYR A 112 -2.12 -4.55 -6.63
N ARG A 113 -2.97 -4.30 -7.61
CA ARG A 113 -2.88 -3.13 -8.48
C ARG A 113 -2.99 -1.84 -7.67
N GLU A 114 -4.00 -1.72 -6.82
CA GLU A 114 -4.23 -0.52 -6.01
C GLU A 114 -3.13 -0.32 -4.97
N LEU A 115 -2.62 -1.39 -4.33
CA LEU A 115 -1.46 -1.31 -3.45
C LEU A 115 -0.16 -0.92 -4.19
N SER A 116 -0.01 -1.30 -5.46
CA SER A 116 1.14 -0.87 -6.26
C SER A 116 1.12 0.64 -6.53
N VAL A 117 -0.08 1.22 -6.68
CA VAL A 117 -0.25 2.68 -6.72
C VAL A 117 0.14 3.31 -5.39
N VAL A 118 -0.38 2.79 -4.27
CA VAL A 118 -0.02 3.27 -2.92
C VAL A 118 1.50 3.28 -2.74
N ALA A 119 2.19 2.19 -3.11
CA ALA A 119 3.64 2.09 -3.03
C ALA A 119 4.37 3.16 -3.87
N ALA A 120 3.87 3.47 -5.07
CA ALA A 120 4.43 4.54 -5.91
C ALA A 120 4.30 5.91 -5.27
N PHE A 121 3.16 6.21 -4.63
CA PHE A 121 2.95 7.44 -3.89
C PHE A 121 3.82 7.52 -2.63
N LEU A 122 3.99 6.42 -1.89
CA LEU A 122 4.90 6.36 -0.73
C LEU A 122 6.36 6.60 -1.12
N GLU A 123 6.81 6.10 -2.27
CA GLU A 123 8.16 6.37 -2.76
C GLU A 123 8.40 7.87 -3.00
N ALA A 124 7.39 8.60 -3.48
CA ALA A 124 7.48 10.05 -3.65
C ALA A 124 7.64 10.75 -2.28
N ILE A 125 6.90 10.32 -1.26
CA ILE A 125 7.04 10.84 0.11
C ILE A 125 8.45 10.56 0.65
N ARG A 126 8.94 9.33 0.49
CA ARG A 126 10.29 8.94 0.92
C ARG A 126 11.36 9.79 0.25
N LYS A 127 11.23 10.05 -1.06
CA LYS A 127 12.16 10.92 -1.79
C LYS A 127 12.16 12.33 -1.20
N ASP A 128 11.00 12.87 -0.86
CA ASP A 128 10.89 14.20 -0.26
C ASP A 128 11.46 14.26 1.16
N GLU A 129 11.29 13.20 1.96
CA GLU A 129 11.92 13.10 3.28
C GLU A 129 13.44 13.22 3.20
N VAL A 130 14.06 12.53 2.23
CA VAL A 130 15.51 12.58 2.03
C VAL A 130 15.94 13.94 1.48
N THR A 131 15.18 14.49 0.53
CA THR A 131 15.58 15.68 -0.23
C THR A 131 15.35 16.97 0.54
N PHE A 132 14.21 17.11 1.23
CA PHE A 132 13.75 18.36 1.82
C PHE A 132 13.67 18.34 3.35
N GLU A 133 13.41 17.17 3.95
CA GLU A 133 13.19 17.06 5.41
C GLU A 133 14.38 16.44 6.15
N HIS A 134 15.53 16.30 5.47
CA HIS A 134 16.78 15.75 6.00
C HIS A 134 16.63 14.41 6.72
N GLY A 135 15.66 13.60 6.27
CA GLY A 135 15.37 12.27 6.79
C GLY A 135 14.70 12.24 8.16
N SER A 136 14.10 13.35 8.63
CA SER A 136 13.52 13.45 9.98
C SER A 136 12.54 12.32 10.31
N TRP A 137 11.69 11.91 9.37
CA TRP A 137 10.72 10.82 9.55
C TRP A 137 11.00 9.63 8.61
N LEU A 138 12.20 9.55 8.03
CA LEU A 138 12.53 8.54 7.04
C LEU A 138 12.33 7.12 7.57
N SER A 139 12.68 6.85 8.82
CA SER A 139 12.49 5.52 9.43
C SER A 139 11.01 5.17 9.55
N THR A 140 10.16 6.11 9.95
CA THR A 140 8.72 5.89 10.11
C THR A 140 8.03 5.65 8.76
N PHE A 141 8.39 6.41 7.73
CA PHE A 141 7.89 6.15 6.38
C PHE A 141 8.43 4.83 5.81
N SER A 142 9.68 4.47 6.09
CA SER A 142 10.27 3.21 5.65
C SER A 142 9.59 1.99 6.28
N GLU A 143 9.20 2.08 7.55
CA GLU A 143 8.42 1.04 8.24
C GLU A 143 7.04 0.87 7.57
N ASN A 144 6.33 1.96 7.32
CA ASN A 144 5.06 1.92 6.60
C ASN A 144 5.20 1.29 5.20
N GLU A 145 6.20 1.70 4.42
CA GLU A 145 6.51 1.10 3.13
C GLU A 145 6.78 -0.41 3.25
N GLU A 146 7.54 -0.85 4.25
CA GLU A 146 7.85 -2.26 4.44
C GLU A 146 6.59 -3.10 4.67
N HIS A 147 5.65 -2.60 5.48
CA HIS A 147 4.37 -3.28 5.70
C HIS A 147 3.53 -3.37 4.42
N ILE A 148 3.51 -2.31 3.61
CA ILE A 148 2.85 -2.34 2.29
C ILE A 148 3.54 -3.35 1.35
N TYR A 149 4.86 -3.42 1.32
CA TYR A 149 5.57 -4.40 0.49
C TYR A 149 5.36 -5.85 0.96
N ARG A 150 5.27 -6.08 2.28
CA ARG A 150 4.96 -7.41 2.83
C ARG A 150 3.55 -7.84 2.41
N LEU A 151 2.58 -6.93 2.49
CA LEU A 151 1.21 -7.18 2.02
C LEU A 151 1.18 -7.42 0.51
N LEU A 152 1.84 -6.58 -0.29
CA LEU A 152 1.97 -6.78 -1.74
C LEU A 152 2.55 -8.15 -2.09
N CYS A 153 3.55 -8.63 -1.34
CA CYS A 153 4.10 -9.96 -1.55
C CYS A 153 3.08 -11.07 -1.26
N GLU A 154 2.33 -11.01 -0.15
CA GLU A 154 1.30 -12.02 0.13
C GLU A 154 0.22 -12.06 -0.95
N VAL A 155 -0.23 -10.88 -1.42
CA VAL A 155 -1.24 -10.80 -2.49
C VAL A 155 -0.65 -11.31 -3.82
N HIS A 156 0.61 -10.98 -4.13
CA HIS A 156 1.32 -11.50 -5.30
C HIS A 156 1.31 -13.03 -5.31
N ASN A 157 1.61 -13.65 -4.17
CA ASN A 157 1.65 -15.10 -4.03
C ASN A 157 0.27 -15.72 -4.25
N ALA A 158 -0.79 -15.11 -3.69
CA ALA A 158 -2.16 -15.55 -3.90
C ALA A 158 -2.55 -15.53 -5.39
N ILE A 159 -2.14 -14.50 -6.15
CA ILE A 159 -2.40 -14.41 -7.60
C ILE A 159 -1.65 -15.50 -8.36
N ILE A 160 -0.37 -15.72 -8.07
CA ILE A 160 0.46 -16.75 -8.74
C ILE A 160 -0.12 -18.14 -8.51
N ILE A 161 -0.46 -18.48 -7.25
CA ILE A 161 -1.03 -19.79 -6.90
C ILE A 161 -2.36 -20.01 -7.63
N SER A 162 -3.16 -18.96 -7.78
CA SER A 162 -4.42 -19.00 -8.55
C SER A 162 -4.23 -19.02 -10.07
N GLY A 163 -2.99 -19.06 -10.58
CA GLY A 163 -2.68 -19.16 -12.01
C GLY A 163 -2.99 -17.90 -12.81
N ALA A 164 -3.15 -16.76 -12.15
CA ALA A 164 -3.41 -15.48 -12.80
C ALA A 164 -2.12 -14.69 -13.05
N THR A 165 -2.22 -13.73 -13.96
CA THR A 165 -1.11 -12.81 -14.27
C THR A 165 -1.21 -11.55 -13.42
N ILE A 166 -0.05 -10.94 -13.19
CA ILE A 166 0.09 -9.74 -12.37
C ILE A 166 0.50 -8.58 -13.26
N GLU A 167 -0.28 -7.52 -13.21
CA GLU A 167 0.10 -6.20 -13.73
C GLU A 167 0.41 -5.29 -12.54
N TYR A 168 1.39 -4.40 -12.72
CA TYR A 168 1.78 -3.41 -11.72
C TYR A 168 1.76 -2.01 -12.33
N GLU A 169 1.56 -1.01 -11.48
CA GLU A 169 1.58 0.38 -11.93
C GLU A 169 3.00 0.93 -11.92
N SER A 170 3.32 1.76 -12.92
CA SER A 170 4.63 2.42 -13.00
C SER A 170 4.67 3.65 -12.08
N ARG A 171 5.88 4.17 -11.81
CA ARG A 171 6.08 5.43 -11.08
C ARG A 171 5.39 6.64 -11.72
N ASP A 172 5.08 6.56 -13.01
CA ASP A 172 4.45 7.64 -13.75
C ASP A 172 2.96 7.79 -13.45
N ILE A 173 2.37 6.86 -12.68
CA ILE A 173 1.02 7.03 -12.13
C ILE A 173 0.92 8.24 -11.21
N VAL A 174 2.02 8.59 -10.53
CA VAL A 174 2.10 9.77 -9.67
C VAL A 174 2.29 11.02 -10.55
N PRO A 175 1.35 11.98 -10.54
CA PRO A 175 1.45 13.19 -11.35
C PRO A 175 2.77 13.94 -11.11
N GLU A 176 3.35 14.54 -12.15
CA GLU A 176 4.62 15.27 -12.04
C GLU A 176 4.55 16.40 -10.99
N SER A 177 3.43 17.11 -10.93
CA SER A 177 3.15 18.14 -9.92
C SER A 177 3.16 17.60 -8.49
N MET A 178 2.86 16.32 -8.31
CA MET A 178 2.93 15.63 -7.03
C MET A 178 4.31 15.03 -6.76
N ARG A 179 5.09 14.68 -7.80
CA ARG A 179 6.47 14.17 -7.65
C ARG A 179 7.50 15.27 -7.36
N ASN A 180 7.25 16.49 -7.84
CA ASN A 180 8.21 17.60 -7.81
C ASN A 180 7.63 18.82 -7.08
N MET A 181 7.29 18.64 -5.81
CA MET A 181 6.62 19.67 -5.00
C MET A 181 7.61 20.38 -4.06
N PHE A 182 7.87 21.66 -4.32
CA PHE A 182 8.83 22.45 -3.53
C PHE A 182 8.24 23.05 -2.24
N ASP A 183 6.95 23.38 -2.24
CA ASP A 183 6.31 23.95 -1.06
C ASP A 183 6.12 22.89 0.03
N ARG A 184 6.61 23.19 1.24
CA ARG A 184 6.62 22.26 2.38
C ARG A 184 5.21 21.96 2.89
N THR A 185 4.35 22.97 2.96
CA THR A 185 2.97 22.82 3.45
C THR A 185 2.17 21.97 2.47
N MET A 186 2.33 22.20 1.16
CA MET A 186 1.69 21.39 0.13
C MET A 186 2.14 19.93 0.20
N ARG A 187 3.44 19.65 0.43
CA ARG A 187 3.93 18.28 0.62
C ARG A 187 3.27 17.63 1.83
N TYR A 188 3.20 18.34 2.95
CA TYR A 188 2.55 17.79 4.14
C TYR A 188 1.07 17.49 3.94
N MET A 189 0.34 18.36 3.24
CA MET A 189 -1.05 18.08 2.88
C MET A 189 -1.17 16.85 1.97
N ARG A 190 -0.30 16.74 0.95
CA ARG A 190 -0.26 15.59 0.05
C ARG A 190 0.01 14.29 0.83
N ASP A 191 1.05 14.23 1.65
CA ASP A 191 1.41 12.97 2.33
C ASP A 191 0.34 12.57 3.34
N TYR A 192 -0.31 13.54 3.99
CA TYR A 192 -1.46 13.27 4.85
C TYR A 192 -2.61 12.64 4.06
N ILE A 193 -2.98 13.22 2.92
CA ILE A 193 -4.06 12.68 2.06
C ILE A 193 -3.70 11.26 1.59
N ILE A 194 -2.46 11.02 1.16
CA ILE A 194 -1.98 9.68 0.77
C ILE A 194 -2.14 8.68 1.92
N LEU A 195 -1.72 9.03 3.14
CA LEU A 195 -1.82 8.15 4.30
C LEU A 195 -3.28 7.88 4.69
N ARG A 196 -4.11 8.91 4.76
CA ARG A 196 -5.54 8.77 5.07
C ARG A 196 -6.25 7.89 4.05
N ASP A 197 -6.04 8.15 2.76
CA ASP A 197 -6.70 7.37 1.71
C ASP A 197 -6.15 5.94 1.66
N SER A 198 -4.86 5.74 1.99
CA SER A 198 -4.31 4.39 2.20
C SER A 198 -5.04 3.67 3.34
N VAL A 199 -5.29 4.32 4.48
CA VAL A 199 -6.02 3.71 5.61
C VAL A 199 -7.44 3.34 5.21
N LYS A 200 -8.16 4.23 4.51
CA LYS A 200 -9.52 3.95 4.01
C LYS A 200 -9.55 2.81 3.00
N LEU A 201 -8.58 2.78 2.09
CA LEU A 201 -8.44 1.71 1.11
C LEU A 201 -8.16 0.36 1.77
N LEU A 202 -7.20 0.31 2.70
CA LEU A 202 -6.86 -0.90 3.45
C LEU A 202 -8.07 -1.41 4.26
N GLN A 203 -8.89 -0.51 4.81
CA GLN A 203 -10.16 -0.88 5.44
C GLN A 203 -11.13 -1.51 4.44
N SER A 204 -11.28 -0.92 3.24
CA SER A 204 -12.16 -1.49 2.21
C SER A 204 -11.72 -2.90 1.78
N PHE A 205 -10.42 -3.18 1.73
CA PHE A 205 -9.93 -4.54 1.46
C PHE A 205 -10.25 -5.52 2.60
N LEU A 206 -10.19 -5.08 3.86
CA LEU A 206 -10.63 -5.90 5.00
C LEU A 206 -12.12 -6.21 4.88
N ASP A 207 -12.96 -5.21 4.64
CA ASP A 207 -14.41 -5.39 4.49
C ASP A 207 -14.75 -6.33 3.32
N MET A 208 -14.03 -6.19 2.20
CA MET A 208 -14.14 -7.09 1.05
C MET A 208 -13.80 -8.53 1.42
N ASN A 209 -12.69 -8.76 2.14
CA ASN A 209 -12.26 -10.08 2.55
C ASN A 209 -13.28 -10.74 3.51
N GLU A 210 -13.84 -9.99 4.45
CA GLU A 210 -14.89 -10.47 5.36
C GLU A 210 -16.13 -10.94 4.58
N VAL A 211 -16.56 -10.16 3.58
CA VAL A 211 -17.69 -10.49 2.72
C VAL A 211 -17.43 -11.75 1.89
N ILE A 212 -16.22 -11.89 1.33
CA ILE A 212 -15.81 -13.07 0.57
C ILE A 212 -15.79 -14.30 1.47
N LEU A 213 -15.14 -14.24 2.64
CA LEU A 213 -15.07 -15.34 3.59
C LEU A 213 -16.46 -15.83 4.02
N SER A 214 -17.35 -14.88 4.34
CA SER A 214 -18.74 -15.19 4.71
C SER A 214 -19.50 -15.91 3.59
N SER A 215 -19.17 -15.63 2.32
CA SER A 215 -19.79 -16.32 1.18
C SER A 215 -19.27 -17.75 1.00
N LEU A 216 -17.98 -17.98 1.29
CA LEU A 216 -17.36 -19.31 1.21
C LEU A 216 -17.89 -20.25 2.29
N SER A 217 -18.11 -19.74 3.51
CA SER A 217 -18.68 -20.53 4.60
C SER A 217 -20.13 -20.93 4.36
N ASN A 218 -20.91 -20.11 3.65
CA ASN A 218 -22.32 -20.38 3.34
C ASN A 218 -22.52 -21.30 2.12
N SER A 219 -21.44 -21.54 1.36
CA SER A 219 -21.45 -22.42 0.17
C SER A 219 -20.93 -23.83 0.46
N SER A 220 -20.51 -24.09 1.71
CA SER A 220 -20.01 -25.38 2.22
C SER A 220 -21.11 -26.13 2.98
#